data_AF-A0A285LUM0-F1
#
_entry.id   AF-A0A285LUM0-F1
#
_cell.length_a   1.000
_cell.length_b   1.000
_cell.length_c   1.000
_cell.angle_alpha   90.00
_cell.angle_beta   90.00
_cell.angle_gamma   90.00
#
_symmetry.space_group_name_H-M   'P 1'
#
loop_
_entity.id
_entity.type
_entity.pdbx_description
1 polymer ?
#
loop_
_entity_poly.entity_id
_entity_poly.type
_entity_poly.pdbx_seq_one_letter_code
_entity_poly.pdbx_strand_id
1 'polypeptide(L)'
;MTTDNWMVPGKEQLVAACRGFPHDDHPMLDAAGELARLHALRERTPAREVAKLDRRRVQLVRAIDRWMTLATPVPGGAAHAHSETVGRIVDRLAQLTTQAWVPPAAPDPVSYDAWTQVVELADVYQDLVDALQAGTRRVSDGV
;
A
#
# COMPACT_ATOMS: atom_id res chain seq x y z
N MET A 1 -0.34 -11.70 23.03
CA MET A 1 -1.18 -10.71 22.33
C MET A 1 -0.32 -9.50 22.10
N THR A 2 0.31 -9.40 20.95
CA THR A 2 1.22 -8.32 20.56
C THR A 2 0.40 -7.07 20.26
N THR A 3 0.67 -6.00 21.00
CA THR A 3 0.06 -4.67 20.88
C THR A 3 0.47 -3.92 19.60
N ASP A 4 1.31 -4.52 18.74
CA ASP A 4 1.88 -3.89 17.54
C ASP A 4 0.95 -3.82 16.32
N ASN A 5 -0.24 -4.44 16.36
CA ASN A 5 -1.16 -4.47 15.21
C ASN A 5 -1.86 -3.13 14.90
N TRP A 6 -1.54 -2.08 15.65
CA TRP A 6 -2.11 -0.74 15.50
C TRP A 6 -1.09 0.28 14.99
N MET A 7 0.19 -0.09 14.87
CA MET A 7 1.20 0.82 14.36
C MET A 7 1.19 0.84 12.83
N VAL A 8 1.16 2.04 12.25
CA VAL A 8 1.25 2.20 10.79
C VAL A 8 2.61 1.69 10.30
N PRO A 9 2.64 0.69 9.39
CA PRO A 9 3.88 0.11 8.91
C PRO A 9 4.68 1.12 8.09
N GLY A 10 6.01 1.07 8.21
CA GLY A 10 6.90 1.88 7.39
C GLY A 10 7.00 1.39 5.95
N LYS A 11 7.58 2.21 5.07
CA LYS A 11 7.71 1.90 3.63
C LYS A 11 8.44 0.58 3.35
N GLU A 12 9.47 0.26 4.12
CA GLU A 12 10.26 -0.97 3.93
C GLU A 12 9.44 -2.23 4.22
N GLN A 13 8.61 -2.20 5.27
CA GLN A 13 7.71 -3.30 5.61
C GLN A 13 6.65 -3.48 4.53
N LEU A 14 6.13 -2.37 3.98
CA LEU A 14 5.15 -2.40 2.90
C LEU A 14 5.73 -2.99 1.62
N VAL A 15 6.91 -2.54 1.19
CA VAL A 15 7.63 -3.08 0.02
C VAL A 15 7.94 -4.57 0.23
N ALA A 16 8.39 -4.96 1.42
CA ALA A 16 8.66 -6.35 1.74
C ALA A 16 7.39 -7.22 1.66
N ALA A 17 6.26 -6.76 2.19
CA ALA A 17 4.99 -7.46 2.14
C ALA A 17 4.47 -7.62 0.70
N CYS A 18 4.56 -6.57 -0.13
CA CYS A 18 4.23 -6.65 -1.56
C CYS A 18 5.08 -7.70 -2.31
N ARG A 19 6.34 -7.90 -1.87
CA ARG A 19 7.24 -8.92 -2.42
C ARG A 19 6.99 -10.32 -1.84
N GLY A 20 6.06 -10.46 -0.90
CA GLY A 20 5.70 -11.73 -0.28
C GLY A 20 6.61 -12.18 0.86
N PHE A 21 7.42 -11.27 1.44
CA PHE A 21 8.17 -11.58 2.66
C PHE A 21 7.24 -11.71 3.87
N PRO A 22 7.56 -12.58 4.83
CA PRO A 22 6.76 -12.78 6.04
C PRO A 22 6.76 -11.52 6.93
N HIS A 23 5.66 -11.32 7.64
CA HIS A 23 5.44 -10.24 8.60
C HIS A 23 4.45 -10.70 9.69
N ASP A 24 4.31 -9.91 10.76
CA ASP A 24 3.57 -10.29 11.98
C ASP A 24 2.03 -10.19 11.86
N ASP A 25 1.42 -10.77 10.81
CA ASP A 25 -0.05 -10.79 10.57
C ASP A 25 -0.72 -9.40 10.64
N HIS A 26 0.01 -8.36 10.22
CA HIS A 26 -0.49 -6.99 10.22
C HIS A 26 -1.50 -6.78 9.07
N PRO A 27 -2.73 -6.29 9.30
CA PRO A 27 -3.82 -6.30 8.32
C PRO A 27 -3.51 -5.46 7.08
N MET A 28 -2.74 -4.38 7.23
CA MET A 28 -2.28 -3.58 6.10
C MET A 28 -1.20 -4.28 5.27
N LEU A 29 -0.33 -5.05 5.90
CA LEU A 29 0.72 -5.80 5.20
C LEU A 29 0.13 -7.03 4.49
N ASP A 30 -0.83 -7.71 5.13
CA ASP A 30 -1.63 -8.77 4.50
C ASP A 30 -2.36 -8.25 3.26
N ALA A 31 -3.03 -7.10 3.38
CA ALA A 31 -3.72 -6.48 2.26
C ALA A 31 -2.76 -6.06 1.14
N ALA A 32 -1.58 -5.53 1.47
CA ALA A 32 -0.56 -5.16 0.50
C ALA A 32 -0.03 -6.37 -0.28
N GLY A 33 0.29 -7.47 0.43
CA GLY A 33 0.70 -8.72 -0.19
C GLY A 33 -0.41 -9.34 -1.05
N GLU A 34 -1.66 -9.27 -0.62
CA GLU A 34 -2.80 -9.73 -1.43
C GLU A 34 -3.02 -8.86 -2.68
N LEU A 35 -2.89 -7.53 -2.57
CA LEU A 35 -2.94 -6.62 -3.73
C LEU A 35 -1.87 -6.98 -4.77
N ALA A 36 -0.64 -7.26 -4.35
CA ALA A 36 0.42 -7.67 -5.26
C ALA A 36 0.09 -8.99 -5.97
N ARG A 37 -0.44 -9.98 -5.23
CA ARG A 37 -0.91 -11.26 -5.82
C ARG A 37 -2.04 -11.04 -6.82
N LEU A 38 -2.98 -10.13 -6.54
CA LEU A 38 -4.07 -9.81 -7.46
C LEU A 38 -3.57 -9.15 -8.74
N HIS A 39 -2.59 -8.24 -8.66
CA HIS A 39 -1.97 -7.64 -9.84
C HIS A 39 -1.25 -8.70 -10.70
N ALA A 40 -0.47 -9.57 -10.08
CA ALA A 40 0.20 -10.68 -10.79
C ALA A 40 -0.80 -11.65 -11.44
N LEU A 41 -1.91 -11.95 -10.77
CA LEU A 41 -2.96 -12.81 -11.33
C LEU A 41 -3.70 -12.12 -12.48
N ARG A 42 -3.97 -10.82 -12.36
CA ARG A 42 -4.68 -10.02 -13.35
C ARG A 42 -3.97 -10.00 -14.70
N GLU A 43 -2.64 -9.93 -14.71
CA GLU A 43 -1.83 -10.01 -15.94
C GLU A 43 -2.01 -11.33 -16.71
N ARG A 44 -2.35 -12.41 -15.99
CA ARG A 44 -2.52 -13.77 -16.54
C ARG A 44 -3.98 -14.16 -16.76
N THR A 45 -4.92 -13.30 -16.34
CA THR A 45 -6.35 -13.61 -16.31
C THR A 45 -7.06 -13.05 -17.56
N PRO A 46 -7.87 -13.84 -18.27
CA PRO A 46 -8.66 -13.35 -19.39
C PRO A 46 -9.60 -12.20 -18.96
N ALA A 47 -9.80 -11.20 -19.82
CA ALA A 47 -10.57 -9.99 -19.52
C ALA A 47 -11.98 -10.26 -18.92
N ARG A 48 -12.64 -11.34 -19.34
CA ARG A 48 -13.98 -11.75 -18.84
C ARG A 48 -13.98 -12.18 -17.36
N GLU A 49 -12.82 -12.53 -16.80
CA GLU A 49 -12.64 -13.03 -15.43
C GLU A 49 -12.01 -11.99 -14.50
N VAL A 50 -11.39 -10.93 -15.07
CA VAL A 50 -10.71 -9.84 -14.34
C VAL A 50 -11.65 -9.07 -13.40
N ALA A 51 -12.94 -8.97 -13.71
CA ALA A 51 -13.90 -8.23 -12.89
C ALA A 51 -13.97 -8.70 -11.43
N LYS A 52 -13.72 -9.99 -11.16
CA LYS A 52 -13.67 -10.52 -9.78
C LYS A 52 -12.42 -10.02 -9.03
N LEU A 53 -11.28 -9.99 -9.73
CA LEU A 53 -10.00 -9.50 -9.19
C LEU A 53 -10.10 -8.00 -8.89
N ASP A 54 -10.66 -7.22 -9.82
CA ASP A 54 -10.82 -5.78 -9.64
C ASP A 54 -11.74 -5.44 -8.47
N ARG A 55 -12.82 -6.23 -8.26
CA ARG A 55 -13.69 -6.07 -7.08
C ARG A 55 -12.94 -6.33 -5.79
N ARG A 56 -12.16 -7.42 -5.71
CA ARG A 56 -11.37 -7.74 -4.51
C ARG A 56 -10.30 -6.68 -4.25
N ARG A 57 -9.62 -6.21 -5.29
CA ARG A 57 -8.65 -5.10 -5.23
C ARG A 57 -9.27 -3.86 -4.60
N VAL A 58 -10.43 -3.41 -5.11
CA VAL A 58 -11.14 -2.24 -4.57
C VAL A 58 -11.56 -2.47 -3.10
N GLN A 59 -11.94 -3.69 -2.72
CA GLN A 59 -12.27 -4.00 -1.33
C GLN A 59 -11.07 -3.88 -0.40
N LEU A 60 -9.89 -4.34 -0.82
CA LEU A 60 -8.63 -4.24 -0.07
C LEU A 60 -8.19 -2.79 0.09
N VAL A 61 -8.23 -2.00 -1.00
CA VAL A 61 -7.94 -0.56 -0.95
C VAL A 61 -8.80 0.13 0.11
N ARG A 62 -10.12 -0.10 0.06
CA ARG A 62 -11.05 0.47 1.05
C ARG A 62 -10.82 -0.07 2.46
N ALA A 63 -10.32 -1.30 2.62
CA ALA A 63 -10.00 -1.86 3.93
C ALA A 63 -8.79 -1.16 4.54
N ILE A 64 -7.76 -0.89 3.74
CA ILE A 64 -6.60 -0.09 4.16
C ILE A 64 -7.03 1.32 4.55
N ASP A 65 -7.83 2.00 3.72
CA ASP A 65 -8.31 3.36 4.03
C ASP A 65 -9.12 3.41 5.33
N ARG A 66 -9.98 2.42 5.57
CA ARG A 66 -10.73 2.30 6.83
C ARG A 66 -9.80 2.05 8.01
N TRP A 67 -8.82 1.16 7.86
CA TRP A 67 -7.85 0.88 8.91
C TRP A 67 -7.02 2.12 9.26
N MET A 68 -6.54 2.86 8.25
CA MET A 68 -5.84 4.14 8.45
C MET A 68 -6.69 5.17 9.17
N THR A 69 -7.98 5.27 8.82
CA THR A 69 -8.91 6.18 9.50
C THR A 69 -9.01 5.87 11.01
N LEU A 70 -8.94 4.59 11.37
CA LEU A 70 -8.95 4.15 12.77
C LEU A 70 -7.59 4.34 13.45
N ALA A 71 -6.50 4.01 12.76
CA ALA A 71 -5.13 4.07 13.31
C ALA A 71 -4.63 5.51 13.49
N THR A 72 -5.05 6.44 12.63
CA THR A 72 -4.69 7.86 12.67
C THR A 72 -5.95 8.74 12.66
N PRO A 73 -6.67 8.86 13.79
CA PRO A 73 -7.85 9.71 13.88
C PRO A 73 -7.42 11.19 13.88
N VAL A 74 -7.30 11.78 12.69
CA VAL A 74 -7.01 13.21 12.53
C VAL A 74 -8.28 14.02 12.82
N PRO A 75 -8.28 14.97 13.76
CA PRO A 75 -9.37 15.91 13.95
C PRO A 75 -9.28 17.00 12.89
N GLY A 76 -10.21 17.00 11.94
CA GLY A 76 -10.35 18.07 10.97
C GLY A 76 -10.41 17.55 9.55
N GLY A 77 -11.63 17.32 9.06
CA GLY A 77 -11.91 17.07 7.65
C GLY A 77 -11.60 18.29 6.80
N ALA A 78 -10.42 18.33 6.19
CA ALA A 78 -10.09 19.11 5.01
C ALA A 78 -8.76 18.54 4.48
N ALA A 79 -8.73 17.59 3.55
CA ALA A 79 -8.68 17.92 2.12
C ALA A 79 -8.73 16.64 1.25
N HIS A 80 -9.65 15.71 1.52
CA HIS A 80 -9.72 14.40 0.84
C HIS A 80 -10.27 14.44 -0.60
N ALA A 81 -10.45 15.61 -1.21
CA ALA A 81 -11.01 15.72 -2.56
C ALA A 81 -9.96 15.62 -3.69
N HIS A 82 -8.67 15.85 -3.38
CA HIS A 82 -7.57 15.82 -4.36
C HIS A 82 -6.30 15.07 -3.89
N SER A 83 -6.26 14.57 -2.64
CA SER A 83 -5.16 13.73 -2.16
C SER A 83 -5.43 12.26 -2.46
N GLU A 84 -4.42 11.57 -2.98
CA GLU A 84 -4.45 10.12 -3.13
C GLU A 84 -4.61 9.45 -1.76
N THR A 85 -5.50 8.47 -1.60
CA THR A 85 -5.67 7.78 -0.32
C THR A 85 -4.50 6.83 -0.08
N VAL A 86 -4.20 6.52 1.19
CA VAL A 86 -3.14 5.57 1.56
C VAL A 86 -3.36 4.23 0.86
N GLY A 87 -4.59 3.72 0.85
CA GLY A 87 -4.93 2.47 0.17
C GLY A 87 -4.65 2.52 -1.33
N ARG A 88 -4.80 3.68 -1.98
CA ARG A 88 -4.51 3.85 -3.40
C ARG A 88 -3.00 3.95 -3.68
N ILE A 89 -2.22 4.58 -2.80
CA ILE A 89 -0.75 4.53 -2.86
C ILE A 89 -0.27 3.09 -2.72
N VAL A 90 -0.79 2.35 -1.73
CA VAL A 90 -0.44 0.93 -1.52
C VAL A 90 -0.80 0.07 -2.73
N ASP A 91 -1.96 0.26 -3.35
CA ASP A 91 -2.37 -0.46 -4.57
C ASP A 91 -1.41 -0.23 -5.74
N ARG A 92 -0.98 1.02 -5.95
CA ARG A 92 0.01 1.36 -6.98
C ARG A 92 1.38 0.76 -6.65
N LEU A 93 1.78 0.77 -5.39
CA LEU A 93 3.04 0.20 -4.94
C LEU A 93 3.06 -1.33 -5.13
N ALA A 94 1.93 -2.00 -4.85
CA ALA A 94 1.73 -3.42 -5.13
C ALA A 94 1.77 -3.74 -6.64
N GLN A 95 1.24 -2.86 -7.48
CA GLN A 95 1.31 -3.00 -8.93
C GLN A 95 2.76 -2.88 -9.43
N LEU A 96 3.45 -1.80 -9.04
CA LEU A 96 4.82 -1.52 -9.48
C LEU A 96 5.82 -2.58 -8.99
N THR A 97 5.66 -3.06 -7.75
CA THR A 97 6.50 -4.17 -7.23
C THR A 97 6.28 -5.47 -8.00
N THR A 98 5.05 -5.73 -8.48
CA THR A 98 4.80 -6.86 -9.39
C THR A 98 5.57 -6.69 -10.69
N GLN A 99 5.56 -5.49 -11.27
CA GLN A 99 6.22 -5.20 -12.56
C GLN A 99 7.74 -5.21 -12.46
N ALA A 100 8.32 -4.66 -11.38
CA ALA A 100 9.76 -4.53 -11.20
C ALA A 100 10.48 -5.85 -10.89
N TRP A 101 9.77 -6.87 -10.38
CA TRP A 101 10.37 -8.15 -9.98
C TRP A 101 9.92 -9.35 -10.81
N VAL A 102 9.07 -9.17 -11.82
CA VAL A 102 8.89 -10.20 -12.84
C VAL A 102 10.19 -10.29 -13.65
N PRO A 103 10.90 -11.43 -13.65
CA PRO A 103 12.14 -11.56 -14.41
C PRO A 103 11.82 -11.35 -15.89
N PRO A 104 12.41 -10.34 -16.55
CA PRO A 104 12.17 -10.16 -17.97
C PRO A 104 12.86 -11.30 -18.73
N ALA A 105 12.29 -11.73 -19.86
CA ALA A 105 12.87 -12.78 -20.70
C ALA A 105 14.23 -12.35 -21.32
N ALA A 106 14.55 -11.06 -21.28
CA ALA A 106 15.82 -10.46 -21.67
C ALA A 106 16.08 -9.20 -20.79
N PRO A 107 17.33 -8.71 -20.63
CA PRO A 107 17.60 -7.48 -19.89
C PRO A 107 16.87 -6.29 -20.56
N ASP A 108 15.97 -5.64 -19.84
CA ASP A 108 15.12 -4.56 -20.36
C ASP A 108 15.27 -3.29 -19.50
N PRO A 109 15.61 -2.12 -20.08
CA PRO A 109 15.62 -0.83 -19.36
C PRO A 109 14.29 -0.49 -18.66
N VAL A 110 13.16 -1.07 -19.07
CA VAL A 110 11.85 -0.90 -18.41
C VAL A 110 11.87 -1.44 -16.97
N SER A 111 12.65 -2.49 -16.67
CA SER A 111 12.74 -3.02 -15.30
C SER A 111 13.41 -2.01 -14.36
N TYR A 112 14.48 -1.34 -14.80
CA TYR A 112 15.16 -0.32 -13.98
C TYR A 112 14.25 0.88 -13.68
N ASP A 113 13.47 1.32 -14.65
CA ASP A 113 12.47 2.38 -14.48
C ASP A 113 11.39 2.01 -13.44
N ALA A 114 10.86 0.78 -13.49
CA ALA A 114 9.88 0.31 -12.52
C ALA A 114 10.43 0.29 -11.08
N TRP A 115 11.70 -0.07 -10.89
CA TRP A 115 12.34 -0.03 -9.58
C TRP A 115 12.49 1.38 -9.02
N THR A 116 12.88 2.36 -9.84
CA THR A 116 12.92 3.77 -9.45
C THR A 116 11.54 4.26 -9.01
N GLN A 117 10.50 3.92 -9.77
CA GLN A 117 9.13 4.29 -9.42
C GLN A 117 8.64 3.65 -8.10
N VAL A 118 9.10 2.43 -7.77
CA VAL A 118 8.81 1.82 -6.46
C VAL A 118 9.44 2.63 -5.33
N VAL A 119 10.71 3.03 -5.46
CA VAL A 119 11.41 3.82 -4.43
C VAL A 119 10.73 5.17 -4.25
N GLU A 120 10.45 5.89 -5.34
CA GLU A 120 9.79 7.19 -5.27
C GLU A 120 8.39 7.11 -4.62
N LEU A 121 7.59 6.11 -4.99
CA LEU A 121 6.27 5.93 -4.40
C LEU A 121 6.33 5.47 -2.94
N ALA A 122 7.35 4.70 -2.56
CA ALA A 122 7.60 4.31 -1.18
C ALA A 122 7.99 5.51 -0.30
N ASP A 123 8.73 6.48 -0.85
CA ASP A 123 9.03 7.74 -0.16
C ASP A 123 7.78 8.60 0.03
N VAL A 124 6.95 8.75 -1.01
CA VAL A 124 5.65 9.44 -0.92
C VAL A 124 4.75 8.81 0.14
N TYR A 125 4.73 7.48 0.24
CA TYR A 125 4.02 6.78 1.29
C TYR A 125 4.54 7.12 2.69
N GLN A 126 5.87 7.11 2.87
CA GLN A 126 6.48 7.39 4.17
C GLN A 126 6.19 8.82 4.64
N ASP A 127 6.34 9.80 3.75
CA ASP A 127 6.03 11.20 4.04
C ASP A 127 4.58 11.39 4.49
N LEU A 128 3.64 10.68 3.85
CA LEU A 128 2.23 10.72 4.22
C LEU A 128 1.99 10.11 5.61
N VAL A 129 2.60 8.95 5.91
CA VAL A 129 2.47 8.31 7.22
C VAL A 129 3.06 9.19 8.31
N ASP A 130 4.25 9.76 8.09
CA ASP A 130 4.92 10.63 9.05
C ASP A 130 4.08 11.89 9.33
N ALA A 131 3.48 12.48 8.30
CA ALA A 131 2.57 13.62 8.44
C ALA A 131 1.30 13.27 9.25
N LEU A 132 0.70 12.09 9.01
CA LEU A 132 -0.48 11.62 9.75
C LEU A 132 -0.15 11.33 11.23
N GLN A 133 1.00 10.71 11.51
CA GLN A 133 1.45 10.43 12.86
C GLN A 133 1.80 11.71 13.62
N ALA A 134 2.48 12.68 12.96
CA ALA A 134 2.76 13.99 13.54
C ALA A 134 1.47 14.77 13.85
N GLY A 135 0.47 14.69 12.95
CA GLY A 135 -0.86 15.25 13.17
C GLY A 135 -1.57 14.63 14.38
N THR A 136 -1.47 13.30 14.53
CA THR A 136 -2.06 12.57 15.67
C THR A 136 -1.41 12.99 17.00
N ARG A 137 -0.08 13.08 17.07
CA ARG A 137 0.64 13.49 18.30
C ARG A 137 0.26 14.91 18.75
N ARG A 138 0.17 15.86 17.82
CA ARG A 138 -0.19 17.26 18.13
C ARG A 138 -1.57 17.41 18.79
N VAL A 139 -2.48 16.47 18.52
CA VAL A 139 -3.83 16.46 19.11
C VAL A 139 -3.78 15.92 20.52
N SER A 140 -2.97 14.90 20.77
CA SER A 140 -2.76 14.30 22.09
C SER A 140 -2.09 15.27 23.07
N ASP A 141 -1.16 16.11 22.60
CA ASP A 141 -0.44 17.10 23.42
C ASP A 141 -1.26 18.39 23.70
N GLY A 142 -2.49 18.48 23.17
CA GLY A 142 -3.35 19.68 23.23
C GLY A 142 -4.46 19.65 24.29
N VAL A 143 -4.39 18.78 25.31
CA VAL A 143 -5.40 18.66 26.40
C VAL A 143 -4.80 18.99 27.75
#